data_AF-A0A376X4N5-F1
#
_entry.id   AF-A0A376X4N5-F1
#
_cell.length_a   1.000
_cell.length_b   1.000
_cell.length_c   1.000
_cell.angle_alpha   90.00
_cell.angle_beta   90.00
_cell.angle_gamma   90.00
#
_symmetry.space_group_name_H-M   'P 1'
#
loop_
_entity.id
_entity.type
_entity.pdbx_description
1 polymer ?
#
loop_
_entity_poly.entity_id
_entity_poly.type
_entity_poly.pdbx_seq_one_letter_code
_entity_poly.pdbx_strand_id
1 'polypeptide(L)' 'MPLTVRQIESAKPADKDYKLSDGQGLYLLIKKSGARYWNLKYRFAGKEKKLGDWCLSRYITGSGASETG' A
#
# COMPACT_ATOMS: atom_id res chain seq x y z
N MET A 1 13.53 -5.32 2.31
CA MET A 1 14.23 -4.53 1.27
C MET A 1 13.29 -3.40 0.91
N PRO A 2 13.75 -2.15 0.92
CA PRO A 2 12.91 -1.01 0.56
C PRO A 2 12.47 -1.13 -0.90
N LEU A 3 11.21 -0.79 -1.17
CA LEU A 3 10.69 -0.65 -2.52
C LEU A 3 11.28 0.58 -3.17
N THR A 4 11.64 0.40 -4.43
CA THR A 4 12.05 1.51 -5.28
C THR A 4 10.83 2.13 -5.96
N VAL A 5 10.92 3.41 -6.30
CA VAL A 5 9.90 4.14 -7.08
C VAL A 5 9.56 3.37 -8.36
N ARG A 6 10.59 2.87 -9.06
CA ARG A 6 10.43 2.10 -10.30
C ARG A 6 9.62 0.81 -10.09
N GLN A 7 9.81 0.11 -8.97
CA GLN A 7 9.04 -1.09 -8.66
C GLN A 7 7.56 -0.75 -8.43
N ILE A 8 7.28 0.35 -7.72
CA ILE A 8 5.92 0.84 -7.44
C ILE A 8 5.20 1.25 -8.73
N GLU A 9 5.90 1.93 -9.63
CA GLU A 9 5.36 2.35 -10.94
C GLU A 9 5.12 1.17 -11.87
N SER A 10 6.02 0.18 -11.85
CA SER A 10 5.91 -1.03 -12.69
C SER A 10 4.86 -2.03 -12.19
N ALA A 11 4.35 -1.87 -10.97
CA ALA A 11 3.42 -2.80 -10.34
C ALA A 11 2.05 -2.74 -11.03
N LYS A 12 1.70 -3.82 -11.74
CA LYS A 12 0.42 -3.95 -12.45
C LYS A 12 -0.58 -4.80 -11.66
N PRO A 13 -1.89 -4.56 -11.81
CA PRO A 13 -2.91 -5.43 -11.25
C PRO A 13 -2.74 -6.86 -11.77
N ALA A 14 -2.92 -7.84 -10.89
CA ALA A 14 -2.90 -9.26 -11.22
C ALA A 14 -4.29 -9.85 -10.99
N ASP A 15 -4.46 -11.13 -11.33
CA ASP A 15 -5.73 -11.85 -11.13
C ASP A 15 -6.17 -11.94 -9.66
N LYS A 16 -5.24 -11.69 -8.74
CA LYS A 16 -5.45 -11.68 -7.29
C LYS A 16 -4.73 -10.51 -6.64
N ASP A 17 -5.28 -10.04 -5.52
CA ASP A 17 -4.64 -9.01 -4.69
C ASP A 17 -3.28 -9.52 -4.19
N TYR A 18 -2.24 -8.68 -4.31
CA TYR A 18 -0.89 -9.03 -3.87
C TYR A 18 -0.21 -7.87 -3.15
N LYS A 19 0.84 -8.19 -2.39
CA LYS A 19 1.55 -7.24 -1.53
C LYS A 19 2.99 -7.08 -2.00
N LEU A 20 3.43 -5.84 -2.11
CA LEU A 20 4.84 -5.48 -2.27
C LEU A 20 5.35 -4.96 -0.94
N SER A 21 6.29 -5.67 -0.32
CA SER A 21 6.82 -5.32 1.00
C SER A 21 7.93 -4.27 0.88
N ASP A 22 7.79 -3.16 1.59
CA ASP A 22 8.82 -2.11 1.73
C ASP A 22 9.74 -2.38 2.94
N GLY A 23 9.27 -3.18 3.90
CA GLY A 23 9.98 -3.49 5.14
C GLY A 23 9.33 -2.83 6.35
N GLN A 24 9.77 -3.23 7.55
CA GLN A 24 9.23 -2.75 8.83
C GLN A 24 7.70 -2.89 8.95
N GLY A 25 7.11 -3.83 8.22
CA GLY A 25 5.67 -4.05 8.16
C GLY A 25 4.90 -3.13 7.20
N LEU A 26 5.57 -2.18 6.54
CA LEU A 26 4.99 -1.37 5.47
C LEU A 26 4.95 -2.17 4.17
N TYR A 27 3.82 -2.13 3.48
CA TYR A 27 3.64 -2.76 2.19
C TYR A 27 2.62 -2.02 1.33
N LEU A 28 2.81 -2.07 0.02
CA LEU A 28 1.86 -1.63 -0.98
C LEU A 28 0.95 -2.81 -1.35
N LEU A 29 -0.36 -2.64 -1.14
CA LEU A 29 -1.38 -3.59 -1.59
C LEU A 29 -1.82 -3.19 -2.99
N ILE A 30 -1.63 -4.09 -3.95
CA ILE A 30 -2.13 -3.95 -5.32
C ILE A 30 -3.41 -4.77 -5.42
N LYS A 31 -4.54 -4.10 -5.64
CA LYS A 31 -5.83 -4.74 -5.89
C LYS A 31 -5.92 -5.24 -7.33
N LYS A 32 -6.67 -6.33 -7.55
CA LYS A 32 -7.13 -6.72 -8.89
C LYS A 32 -7.86 -5.58 -9.62
N SER A 33 -8.56 -4.71 -8.88
CA SER A 33 -9.29 -3.57 -9.45
C SER A 33 -8.41 -2.44 -9.99
N GLY A 34 -7.09 -2.48 -9.78
CA GLY A 34 -6.22 -1.35 -10.12
C GLY A 34 -5.91 -0.41 -8.96
N ALA A 35 -6.68 -0.49 -7.87
CA ALA A 35 -6.45 0.34 -6.70
C ALA A 35 -5.17 -0.07 -5.97
N ARG A 36 -4.47 0.94 -5.43
CA ARG A 36 -3.18 0.77 -4.75
C ARG A 36 -3.24 1.44 -3.38
N TYR A 37 -2.86 0.70 -2.33
CA TYR A 37 -2.95 1.17 -0.94
C TYR A 37 -1.69 0.87 -0.14
N TRP A 38 -1.13 1.90 0.47
CA TRP A 38 -0.12 1.71 1.52
C TRP A 38 -0.77 1.20 2.80
N ASN A 39 -0.23 0.10 3.33
CA ASN A 39 -0.66 -0.51 4.58
C ASN A 39 0.56 -0.75 5.47
N LEU A 40 0.43 -0.40 6.75
CA LEU A 40 1.43 -0.67 7.76
C LEU A 40 0.89 -1.73 8.73
N LYS A 41 1.56 -2.87 8.79
CA LYS A 41 1.36 -3.90 9.81
C LYS A 41 2.33 -3.64 10.95
N TYR A 42 1.82 -3.33 12.13
CA TYR A 42 2.63 -3.00 13.30
C TYR A 42 2.13 -3.76 14.53
N ARG A 43 2.93 -3.77 15.58
CA ARG A 43 2.53 -4.30 16.89
C ARG A 43 2.51 -3.16 17.88
N PHE A 44 1.42 -3.07 18.64
CA PHE A 44 1.28 -2.11 19.73
C PHE A 44 0.75 -2.85 20.94
N ALA A 45 1.44 -2.73 22.08
CA ALA A 45 1.11 -3.45 23.31
C ALA A 45 0.92 -4.97 23.11
N GLY A 46 1.83 -5.60 22.35
CA GLY A 46 1.79 -7.04 22.07
C GLY A 46 0.70 -7.49 21.08
N LYS A 47 -0.20 -6.59 20.66
CA LYS A 47 -1.26 -6.90 19.70
C LYS A 47 -0.86 -6.46 18.30
N GLU A 48 -1.09 -7.34 17.33
CA GLU A 48 -0.96 -6.99 15.93
C GLU A 48 -2.08 -6.03 15.51
N LYS A 49 -1.69 -4.94 14.86
CA LYS A 49 -2.58 -3.94 14.30
C LYS A 49 -2.20 -3.68 12.86
N LYS A 50 -3.19 -3.24 12.08
CA LYS A 50 -3.03 -2.84 10.70
C LYS A 50 -3.54 -1.41 10.58
N LEU A 51 -2.65 -0.49 10.18
CA LEU A 51 -3.04 0.83 9.73
C LEU A 51 -3.10 0.75 8.21
N GLY A 52 -4.31 0.72 7.69
CA GLY A 52 -4.54 0.57 6.27
C GLY A 52 -5.80 1.32 5.97
N ASP A 53 -5.67 2.61 5.70
CA ASP A 53 -6.83 3.39 5.34
C ASP A 53 -6.43 4.62 4.54
N TRP A 54 -7.34 4.98 3.66
CA TRP A 54 -7.28 5.96 2.56
C TRP A 54 -6.37 7.20 2.78
N CYS A 55 -6.22 7.69 4.02
CA CYS A 55 -5.32 8.79 4.37
C CYS A 55 -3.82 8.50 4.20
N LEU A 56 -3.34 7.27 4.47
CA LEU A 56 -1.90 6.97 4.38
C LEU A 56 -1.40 7.02 2.94
N SER A 57 -2.25 6.62 1.98
CA SER A 57 -1.92 6.63 0.55
C SER A 57 -1.76 8.06 0.02
N ARG A 58 -2.56 9.01 0.53
CA ARG A 58 -2.50 10.43 0.18
C ARG A 58 -1.22 11.09 0.70
N TYR A 59 -0.78 10.72 1.91
CA TYR A 59 0.46 11.24 2.51
C TYR A 59 1.73 10.67 1.87
N ILE A 60 1.75 9.38 1.50
CA ILE A 60 2.97 8.72 0.99
C ILE A 60 3.18 8.97 -0.51
N THR A 61 2.10 8.98 -1.30
CA THR A 61 2.22 9.06 -2.77
C THR A 61 2.08 10.49 -3.29
N GLY A 62 1.68 11.47 -2.46
CA GLY A 62 1.41 12.85 -2.87
C GLY A 62 0.28 13.01 -3.91
N SER A 63 -0.35 11.91 -4.32
CA SER A 63 -1.34 11.89 -5.39
C SER A 63 -2.72 12.15 -4.80
N GLY A 64 -3.28 13.32 -5.10
CA GLY A 64 -4.71 13.55 -5.00
C GLY A 64 -5.41 12.63 -6.00
N ALA A 65 -5.82 11.44 -5.55
CA ALA A 65 -6.70 10.60 -6.34
C ALA A 65 -8.05 11.32 -6.42
N SER A 66 -8.34 11.87 -7.59
CA SER A 66 -9.66 12.33 -7.98
C SER A 66 -10.67 11.23 -7.71
N GLU A 67 -11.66 11.55 -6.88
CA GLU A 67 -12.88 10.77 -6.70
C GLU A 67 -13.55 10.62 -8.07
N THR A 68 -13.50 9.43 -8.64
CA THR A 68 -14.45 9.04 -9.68
C THR A 68 -15.62 8.37 -8.98
N GLY A 69 -16.79 9.00 -9.09
CA GLY A 69 -18.06 8.55 -8.51
C GLY A 69 -18.72 7.39 -9.24
#